data_AF-A0A5C2RMA3-F1
#
_entry.id   AF-A0A5C2RMA3-F1
#
_cell.length_a   1.000
_cell.length_b   1.000
_cell.length_c   1.000
_cell.angle_alpha   90.00
_cell.angle_beta   90.00
_cell.angle_gamma   90.00
#
_symmetry.space_group_name_H-M   'P 1'
#
loop_
_entity.id
_entity.type
_entity.pdbx_description
1 polymer ?
#
loop_
_entity_poly.entity_id
_entity_poly.type
_entity_poly.pdbx_seq_one_letter_code
_entity_poly.pdbx_strand_id
1 'polypeptide(L)' 'YYRLTRAHTAAYLAGKLIKCLHEYSIEDRLITCDNASSNTAMMPEIAKLLPNCRVPVGCILCFGHVLSLVVKVRITCTLV' A
#
# COMPACT_ATOMS: atom_id res chain seq x y z
N TYR A 1 11.33 -7.78 12.69
CA TYR A 1 11.67 -6.63 11.82
C TYR A 1 11.96 -7.17 10.42
N TYR A 2 11.40 -6.57 9.35
CA TYR A 2 11.71 -6.99 7.98
C TYR A 2 12.77 -6.07 7.39
N ARG A 3 13.99 -6.58 7.20
CA ARG A 3 15.05 -5.83 6.51
C ARG A 3 14.83 -5.91 5.00
N LEU A 4 14.80 -4.74 4.36
CA LEU A 4 14.85 -4.60 2.91
C LEU A 4 16.33 -4.53 2.50
N THR A 5 16.74 -5.42 1.60
CA THR A 5 18.15 -5.63 1.21
C THR A 5 18.40 -5.37 -0.28
N ARG A 6 17.37 -4.97 -1.01
CA ARG A 6 17.40 -4.72 -2.45
C ARG A 6 16.67 -3.41 -2.75
N ALA A 7 16.84 -2.90 -3.98
CA ALA A 7 16.05 -1.80 -4.48
C ALA A 7 14.54 -2.06 -4.28
N HIS A 8 13.81 -1.01 -3.88
CA HIS A 8 12.38 -1.05 -3.55
C HIS A 8 11.51 -1.13 -4.80
N THR A 9 11.68 -2.20 -5.58
CA THR A 9 10.80 -2.49 -6.70
C THR A 9 9.45 -2.99 -6.20
N ALA A 10 8.40 -2.76 -6.99
CA ALA A 10 7.04 -3.23 -6.70
C ALA A 10 7.00 -4.73 -6.37
N ALA A 11 7.63 -5.56 -7.19
CA ALA A 11 7.66 -7.01 -7.00
C ALA A 11 8.40 -7.44 -5.71
N TYR A 12 9.52 -6.78 -5.39
CA TYR A 12 10.28 -7.09 -4.19
C TYR A 12 9.51 -6.72 -2.92
N LEU A 13 8.88 -5.55 -2.90
CA LEU A 13 8.06 -5.10 -1.79
C LEU A 13 6.81 -5.97 -1.62
N ALA A 14 6.12 -6.32 -2.71
CA ALA A 14 4.97 -7.22 -2.68
C ALA A 14 5.34 -8.58 -2.05
N GLY A 15 6.44 -9.19 -2.51
CA GLY A 15 6.90 -10.46 -1.97
C GLY A 15 7.31 -10.39 -0.49
N LYS A 16 7.87 -9.26 -0.04
CA LYS A 16 8.19 -9.05 1.38
C LYS A 16 6.93 -8.87 2.22
N LEU A 17 5.98 -8.05 1.76
CA LEU A 17 4.71 -7.83 2.45
C LEU A 17 3.92 -9.13 2.62
N ILE A 18 3.82 -9.94 1.57
CA ILE A 18 3.10 -11.22 1.63
C ILE A 18 3.76 -12.20 2.60
N LYS A 19 5.10 -12.24 2.65
CA LYS A 19 5.81 -13.02 3.67
C LYS A 19 5.41 -12.58 5.08
N CYS A 20 5.27 -11.26 5.31
CA CYS A 20 4.74 -10.77 6.58
C CYS A 20 3.32 -11.28 6.83
N LEU A 21 2.41 -11.09 5.87
CA LEU A 21 1.01 -11.46 6.05
C LEU A 21 0.84 -12.97 6.35
N HIS A 22 1.56 -13.83 5.65
CA HIS A 22 1.59 -15.28 5.90
C HIS A 22 2.13 -15.62 7.29
N GLU A 23 3.20 -14.97 7.74
CA GLU A 23 3.80 -15.22 9.06
C GLU A 23 2.83 -14.93 10.20
N TYR A 24 1.89 -14.01 9.99
CA TYR A 24 0.83 -13.68 10.95
C TYR A 24 -0.55 -14.31 10.61
N SER A 25 -0.65 -15.11 9.55
CA SER A 25 -1.91 -15.73 9.09
C SER A 25 -3.05 -14.72 8.84
N ILE A 26 -2.71 -13.57 8.23
CA ILE A 26 -3.65 -12.46 7.94
C ILE A 26 -3.72 -12.12 6.45
N GLU A 27 -3.26 -12.99 5.57
CA GLU A 27 -3.24 -12.81 4.12
C GLU A 27 -4.61 -12.70 3.45
N ASP A 28 -5.67 -13.15 4.12
CA ASP A 28 -7.06 -13.00 3.68
C ASP A 28 -7.72 -11.69 4.15
N ARG A 29 -6.98 -10.83 4.86
CA ARG A 29 -7.50 -9.55 5.36
C ARG A 29 -7.38 -8.45 4.30
N LEU A 30 -8.24 -7.43 4.45
CA LEU A 30 -8.18 -6.23 3.63
C LEU A 30 -6.86 -5.46 3.88
N ILE A 31 -6.19 -5.08 2.80
CA ILE A 31 -4.97 -4.26 2.84
C ILE A 31 -5.34 -2.80 2.57
N THR A 32 -4.97 -1.90 3.48
CA THR A 32 -5.07 -0.44 3.32
C THR A 32 -3.68 0.16 3.22
N CYS A 33 -3.45 1.07 2.26
CA CYS A 33 -2.15 1.73 2.06
C CYS A 33 -2.32 3.25 1.96
N ASP A 34 -1.21 4.00 2.03
CA ASP A 34 -1.23 5.42 1.71
C ASP A 34 -1.25 5.66 0.18
N ASN A 35 -1.37 6.92 -0.25
CA ASN A 35 -1.42 7.29 -1.67
C ASN A 35 -0.01 7.49 -2.27
N ALA A 36 0.95 6.65 -1.90
CA ALA A 36 2.26 6.64 -2.53
C ALA A 36 2.23 5.85 -3.84
N SER A 37 2.88 6.36 -4.90
CA SER A 37 2.95 5.70 -6.21
C SER A 37 3.57 4.31 -6.15
N SER A 38 4.47 4.06 -5.19
CA SER A 38 5.04 2.74 -4.92
C SER A 38 4.00 1.72 -4.49
N ASN A 39 3.00 2.14 -3.71
CA ASN A 39 1.94 1.26 -3.23
C ASN A 39 0.98 0.92 -4.38
N THR A 40 0.63 1.90 -5.21
CA THR A 40 -0.11 1.69 -6.45
C THR A 40 0.60 0.69 -7.37
N ALA A 41 1.93 0.84 -7.56
CA ALA A 41 2.72 -0.05 -8.40
C ALA A 41 2.87 -1.47 -7.82
N MET A 42 2.79 -1.63 -6.49
CA MET A 42 2.93 -2.91 -5.80
C MET A 42 1.67 -3.78 -5.88
N MET A 43 0.47 -3.20 -6.01
CA MET A 43 -0.79 -3.95 -5.98
C MET A 43 -0.94 -5.04 -7.05
N PRO A 44 -0.58 -4.80 -8.32
CA PRO A 44 -0.64 -5.86 -9.35
C PRO A 44 0.28 -7.04 -9.00
N GLU A 45 1.41 -6.79 -8.35
CA GLU A 45 2.34 -7.83 -7.93
C GLU A 45 1.80 -8.63 -6.73
N ILE A 46 1.06 -7.98 -5.82
CA ILE A 46 0.35 -8.68 -4.73
C ILE A 46 -0.77 -9.55 -5.30
N ALA A 47 -1.56 -9.05 -6.24
CA ALA A 47 -2.65 -9.80 -6.86
C ALA A 47 -2.17 -11.08 -7.57
N LYS A 48 -0.98 -11.06 -8.18
CA LYS A 48 -0.34 -12.25 -8.77
C LYS A 48 0.01 -13.32 -7.72
N LEU A 49 0.40 -12.88 -6.52
CA LEU A 49 0.91 -13.75 -5.45
C LEU A 49 -0.19 -14.21 -4.49
N LEU A 50 -1.29 -13.45 -4.38
CA LEU A 50 -2.46 -13.77 -3.58
C LEU A 50 -3.75 -13.61 -4.41
N PRO A 51 -4.06 -14.55 -5.31
CA PRO A 51 -5.22 -14.45 -6.19
C PRO A 51 -6.57 -14.46 -5.45
N ASN A 52 -6.59 -14.98 -4.21
CA ASN A 52 -7.77 -15.01 -3.36
C ASN A 52 -7.87 -13.79 -2.43
N CYS A 53 -6.80 -13.01 -2.29
CA CYS A 53 -6.86 -11.79 -1.50
C CYS A 53 -7.80 -10.83 -2.23
N ARG A 54 -8.84 -10.37 -1.53
CA ARG A 54 -9.74 -9.31 -2.01
C ARG A 54 -8.96 -8.00 -2.02
N VAL A 55 -8.00 -7.88 -2.93
CA VAL A 55 -7.37 -6.60 -3.24
C VAL A 55 -8.46 -5.81 -3.93
N PRO A 56 -9.09 -4.82 -3.27
CA PRO A 56 -10.05 -3.99 -3.97
C PRO A 56 -9.25 -3.31 -5.08
N VAL A 57 -9.82 -3.30 -6.27
CA VAL A 57 -9.27 -2.55 -7.40
C VAL A 57 -9.24 -1.09 -6.94
N GLY A 58 -8.08 -0.66 -6.42
CA GLY A 58 -7.93 0.54 -5.58
C GLY A 58 -7.75 0.18 -4.11
N CYS A 59 -6.52 0.29 -3.59
CA CYS A 59 -6.26 0.29 -2.15
C CYS A 59 -7.28 1.22 -1.48
N ILE A 60 -7.93 0.76 -0.41
CA ILE A 60 -8.58 1.71 0.48
C ILE A 60 -7.46 2.57 1.04
N LEU A 61 -7.43 3.83 0.59
CA LEU A 61 -6.47 4.81 1.07
C LEU A 61 -6.68 4.97 2.56
N CYS A 62 -5.60 5.00 3.33
CA CYS A 62 -5.69 5.31 4.74
C CYS A 62 -6.41 6.67 4.90
N PHE A 63 -7.52 6.69 5.64
CA PHE A 63 -8.31 7.90 5.88
C PHE A 63 -7.45 9.05 6.38
N GLY A 64 -6.48 8.76 7.26
CA GLY A 64 -5.52 9.76 7.74
C GLY A 64 -4.65 10.35 6.63
N HIS A 65 -4.25 9.56 5.64
CA HIS A 65 -3.49 10.06 4.49
C HIS A 65 -4.36 10.93 3.57
N VAL A 66 -5.59 10.53 3.29
CA VAL A 66 -6.55 11.34 2.52
C VAL A 66 -6.81 12.69 3.21
N LEU A 67 -7.03 12.67 4.53
CA LEU A 67 -7.22 13.89 5.33
C LEU A 67 -5.99 14.81 5.26
N SER A 68 -4.78 14.25 5.35
CA SER A 68 -3.53 15.02 5.20
C SER A 68 -3.43 15.71 3.84
N LEU A 69 -3.82 15.02 2.76
CA LEU A 69 -3.85 15.61 1.41
C LEU A 69 -4.88 16.74 1.30
N VAL A 70 -6.09 16.55 1.84
CA VAL A 70 -7.14 17.60 1.85
C VAL A 70 -6.67 18.84 2.61
N VAL A 71 -6.05 18.66 3.79
CA VAL A 71 -5.51 19.77 4.58
C VAL A 71 -4.39 20.49 3.83
N LYS A 72 -3.45 19.76 3.20
CA LYS A 72 -2.39 20.37 2.38
C LYS A 72 -2.96 21.22 1.26
N VAL A 73 -3.97 20.73 0.53
CA VAL A 73 -4.62 21.50 -0.54
C VAL A 73 -5.25 22.77 0.02
N ARG A 74 -5.91 22.71 1.18
CA ARG A 74 -6.54 23.88 1.81
C ARG A 74 -5.52 24.91 2.31
N ILE A 75 -4.40 24.46 2.88
CA ILE A 75 -3.32 25.36 3.32
C ILE A 75 -2.64 26.00 2.11
N THR A 76 -2.34 25.23 1.07
CA THR A 76 -1.66 25.74 -0.14
C THR A 76 -2.55 26.65 -0.99
N CYS A 77 -3.86 26.41 -1.05
CA CYS A 77 -4.81 27.29 -1.78
C CYS A 77 -5.11 28.62 -1.08
N THR A 78 -4.69 28.82 0.18
CA THR A 78 -4.92 30.09 0.90
C THR A 78 -3.74 31.07 0.73
N LEU A 79 -2.74 30.72 -0.09
CA LEU A 79 -1.55 31.53 -0.40
C LEU A 79 -1.45 31.90 -1.89
N VAL A 80 -2.58 32.02 -2.59
CA VAL A 80 -2.65 32.60 -3.94
C VAL A 80 -3.63 33.77 -3.94
#